data_AF-I4A0B1-F1
#
_entry.id   AF-I4A0B1-F1
#
_cell.length_a   1.000
_cell.length_b   1.000
_cell.length_c   1.000
_cell.angle_alpha   90.00
_cell.angle_beta   90.00
_cell.angle_gamma   90.00
#
_symmetry.space_group_name_H-M   'P 1'
#
loop_
_entity.id
_entity.type
_entity.pdbx_description
1 polymer ?
#
loop_
_entity_poly.entity_id
_entity_poly.type
_entity_poly.pdbx_seq_one_letter_code
_entity_poly.pdbx_strand_id
1 'polypeptide(L)'
;MIHEILHFSYPQYDGFRDACFYEYCQQLSQVTAFTARELYGNDLMLNYFQDMWLAHVEKQFLHDNKDLIVRLDEPDHFLNVLETYIDAIYDEKGVKMYPSAILNEIKKQKKYEKKKLV
;
A
#
# COMPACT_ATOMS: atom_id res chain seq x y z
N MET A 1 5.46 -5.38 12.51
CA MET A 1 5.24 -5.32 11.04
C MET A 1 4.31 -4.15 10.70
N ILE A 2 4.36 -3.60 9.49
CA ILE A 2 3.61 -2.37 9.10
C ILE A 2 2.14 -2.38 9.55
N HIS A 3 1.46 -3.54 9.51
CA HIS A 3 0.06 -3.66 9.93
C HIS A 3 -0.17 -3.35 11.42
N GLU A 4 0.78 -3.68 12.29
CA GLU A 4 0.70 -3.38 13.73
C GLU A 4 0.80 -1.89 13.97
N ILE A 5 1.66 -1.21 13.20
CA ILE A 5 1.85 0.23 13.29
C ILE A 5 0.63 0.98 12.71
N LEU A 6 -0.04 0.37 11.74
CA LEU A 6 -1.28 0.85 11.16
C LEU A 6 -2.53 0.49 11.96
N HIS A 7 -2.40 -0.21 13.08
CA HIS A 7 -3.53 -0.76 13.85
C HIS A 7 -4.50 -1.61 13.01
N PHE A 8 -3.99 -2.30 11.99
CA PHE A 8 -4.74 -3.26 11.20
C PHE A 8 -4.49 -4.69 11.67
N SER A 9 -5.55 -5.50 11.61
CA SER A 9 -5.37 -6.93 11.65
C SER A 9 -4.55 -7.39 10.44
N TYR A 10 -3.74 -8.44 10.62
CA TYR A 10 -2.95 -9.00 9.52
C TYR A 10 -3.82 -9.36 8.29
N PRO A 11 -5.03 -9.96 8.42
CA PRO A 11 -5.90 -10.23 7.28
C PRO A 11 -6.33 -8.99 6.50
N GLN A 12 -6.60 -7.87 7.18
CA GLN A 12 -6.95 -6.61 6.51
C GLN A 12 -5.77 -6.08 5.71
N TYR A 13 -4.57 -6.17 6.27
CA TYR A 13 -3.36 -5.77 5.59
C TYR A 13 -3.03 -6.66 4.39
N ASP A 14 -3.16 -7.98 4.54
CA ASP A 14 -2.87 -8.93 3.48
C ASP A 14 -3.88 -8.83 2.33
N GLY A 15 -5.18 -8.73 2.63
CA GLY A 15 -6.20 -8.50 1.61
C GLY A 15 -6.01 -7.18 0.86
N PHE A 16 -5.47 -6.15 1.55
CA PHE A 16 -5.10 -4.93 0.87
C PHE A 16 -3.89 -5.10 -0.05
N ARG A 17 -2.84 -5.77 0.42
CA ARG A 17 -1.64 -6.06 -0.38
C ARG A 17 -1.99 -6.89 -1.62
N ASP A 18 -2.91 -7.84 -1.50
CA ASP A 18 -3.44 -8.62 -2.63
C ASP A 18 -4.21 -7.73 -3.64
N ALA A 19 -5.04 -6.80 -3.17
CA ALA A 19 -5.69 -5.83 -4.06
C ALA A 19 -4.67 -4.95 -4.81
N CYS A 20 -3.56 -4.58 -4.16
CA CYS A 20 -2.45 -3.87 -4.81
C CYS A 20 -1.79 -4.72 -5.88
N PHE A 21 -1.55 -6.00 -5.58
CA PHE A 21 -0.98 -6.93 -6.55
C PHE A 21 -1.88 -7.07 -7.78
N TYR A 22 -3.19 -7.20 -7.59
CA TYR A 22 -4.14 -7.27 -8.70
C TYR A 22 -4.13 -5.99 -9.56
N GLU A 23 -4.14 -4.80 -8.95
CA GLU A 23 -4.05 -3.54 -9.70
C GLU A 23 -2.71 -3.40 -10.44
N TYR A 24 -1.61 -3.82 -9.81
CA TYR A 24 -0.30 -3.88 -10.45
C TYR A 24 -0.33 -4.77 -11.71
N CYS A 25 -0.92 -5.97 -11.60
CA CYS A 25 -1.12 -6.85 -12.75
C CYS A 25 -2.01 -6.21 -13.84
N GLN A 26 -3.03 -5.44 -13.46
CA GLN A 26 -3.85 -4.71 -14.42
C GLN A 26 -3.05 -3.66 -15.17
N GLN A 27 -2.26 -2.84 -14.48
CA GLN A 27 -1.44 -1.82 -15.12
C GLN A 27 -0.35 -2.43 -16.00
N LEU A 28 0.32 -3.47 -15.52
CA LEU A 28 1.36 -4.17 -16.28
C LEU A 28 0.81 -4.86 -17.54
N SER A 29 -0.44 -5.33 -17.51
CA SER A 29 -1.12 -5.89 -18.69
C SER A 29 -1.34 -4.85 -19.81
N GLN A 30 -1.33 -3.55 -19.49
CA GLN A 30 -1.47 -2.49 -20.50
C GLN A 30 -0.19 -2.27 -21.32
N VAL A 31 0.95 -2.69 -20.78
CA VAL A 31 2.28 -2.45 -21.36
C VAL A 31 3.02 -3.74 -21.71
N THR A 32 2.36 -4.89 -21.56
CA THR A 32 2.90 -6.22 -21.89
C THR A 32 1.89 -6.99 -22.73
N ALA A 33 2.29 -8.15 -23.26
CA ALA A 33 1.39 -9.01 -24.04
C ALA A 33 0.50 -9.93 -23.17
N PHE A 34 0.68 -9.92 -21.84
CA PHE A 34 -0.02 -10.80 -20.93
C PHE A 34 -1.30 -10.14 -20.40
N THR A 35 -2.34 -10.95 -20.19
CA THR A 35 -3.56 -10.48 -19.53
C THR A 35 -3.33 -10.32 -18.03
N ALA A 36 -4.12 -9.46 -17.38
CA ALA A 36 -4.08 -9.28 -15.93
C ALA A 36 -4.30 -10.60 -15.17
N ARG A 37 -5.14 -11.50 -15.71
CA ARG A 37 -5.42 -12.82 -15.11
C ARG A 37 -4.21 -13.74 -15.18
N GLU A 38 -3.49 -13.77 -16.30
CA GLU A 38 -2.27 -14.56 -16.46
C GLU A 38 -1.16 -14.05 -15.53
N LEU A 39 -1.04 -12.73 -15.37
CA LEU A 39 -0.08 -12.12 -14.45
C LEU A 39 -0.44 -12.40 -12.99
N TYR A 40 -1.71 -12.24 -12.61
CA TYR A 40 -2.17 -12.44 -11.23
C TYR A 40 -2.12 -13.90 -10.78
N GLY A 41 -2.37 -14.84 -11.70
CA GLY A 41 -2.25 -16.28 -11.43
C GLY A 41 -0.83 -16.84 -11.50
N ASN A 42 0.19 -15.99 -11.68
CA ASN A 42 1.57 -16.41 -11.84
C ASN A 42 2.37 -16.25 -10.53
N ASP A 43 2.86 -17.37 -9.99
CA ASP A 43 3.60 -17.37 -8.71
C ASP A 43 4.91 -16.58 -8.77
N LEU A 44 5.62 -16.57 -9.90
CA LEU A 44 6.85 -15.78 -10.03
C LEU A 44 6.54 -14.28 -9.98
N MET A 45 5.44 -13.86 -10.60
CA MET A 45 4.97 -12.48 -10.57
C MET A 45 4.54 -12.08 -9.15
N LEU A 46 3.85 -12.96 -8.43
CA LEU A 46 3.47 -12.75 -7.04
C LEU A 46 4.71 -12.63 -6.14
N ASN A 47 5.67 -13.54 -6.27
CA ASN A 47 6.91 -13.51 -5.47
C ASN A 47 7.72 -12.24 -5.75
N TYR A 48 7.88 -11.87 -7.02
CA TYR A 48 8.54 -10.63 -7.39
C TYR A 48 7.83 -9.41 -6.77
N PHE A 49 6.50 -9.35 -6.86
CA PHE A 49 5.74 -8.26 -6.25
C PHE A 49 5.96 -8.21 -4.74
N GLN A 50 5.93 -9.34 -4.04
CA GLN A 50 6.17 -9.40 -2.59
C GLN A 50 7.58 -8.94 -2.21
N ASP A 51 8.60 -9.34 -2.97
CA ASP A 51 9.98 -8.89 -2.75
C ASP A 51 10.12 -7.37 -2.96
N MET A 52 9.53 -6.84 -4.03
CA MET A 52 9.49 -5.40 -4.31
C MET A 52 8.72 -4.64 -3.23
N TRP A 53 7.59 -5.18 -2.78
CA TRP A 53 6.79 -4.62 -1.70
C TRP A 53 7.59 -4.56 -0.40
N LEU A 54 8.28 -5.64 -0.04
CA LEU A 54 9.12 -5.66 1.14
C LEU A 54 10.27 -4.65 1.04
N ALA A 55 10.95 -4.58 -0.11
CA ALA A 55 12.10 -3.72 -0.32
C ALA A 55 11.74 -2.23 -0.34
N HIS A 56 10.72 -1.85 -1.11
CA HIS A 56 10.42 -0.46 -1.44
C HIS A 56 9.25 0.13 -0.65
N VAL A 57 8.37 -0.71 -0.10
CA VAL A 57 7.27 -0.26 0.75
C VAL A 57 7.64 -0.51 2.20
N GLU A 58 7.74 -1.77 2.64
CA GLU A 58 7.86 -2.06 4.07
C GLU A 58 9.19 -1.58 4.68
N LYS A 59 10.33 -2.00 4.12
CA LYS A 59 11.65 -1.66 4.67
C LYS A 59 11.95 -0.18 4.57
N GLN A 60 11.64 0.43 3.43
CA GLN A 60 11.92 1.84 3.22
C GLN A 60 11.04 2.71 4.11
N PHE A 61 9.76 2.38 4.25
CA PHE A 61 8.88 3.05 5.19
C PHE A 61 9.38 2.96 6.64
N LEU A 62 9.85 1.79 7.07
CA LEU A 62 10.44 1.61 8.40
C LEU A 62 11.75 2.41 8.57
N HIS A 63 12.56 2.53 7.52
CA HIS A 63 13.80 3.29 7.54
C HIS A 63 13.53 4.79 7.66
N ASP A 64 12.67 5.32 6.79
CA ASP A 64 12.38 6.76 6.70
C ASP A 64 11.61 7.26 7.94
N ASN A 65 10.85 6.38 8.59
CA ASN A 65 10.03 6.72 9.75
C ASN A 65 10.58 6.17 11.06
N LYS A 66 11.83 5.69 11.07
CA LYS A 66 12.44 5.04 12.23
C LYS A 66 12.32 5.89 13.51
N ASP A 67 12.53 7.20 13.40
CA ASP A 67 12.46 8.13 14.54
C ASP A 67 11.02 8.42 15.01
N LEU A 68 10.03 8.35 14.11
CA LEU A 68 8.60 8.49 14.42
C LEU A 68 8.06 7.21 15.08
N ILE A 69 8.52 6.04 14.63
CA ILE A 69 8.20 4.73 15.22
C ILE A 69 8.76 4.61 16.65
N VAL A 70 9.83 5.33 16.99
CA VAL A 70 10.34 5.36 18.38
C VAL A 70 9.48 6.28 19.28
N ARG A 71 8.67 7.17 18.70
CA ARG A 71 7.83 8.16 19.40
C ARG A 71 6.33 7.79 19.41
N LEU A 72 6.03 6.49 19.30
CA LEU A 72 4.69 5.88 19.18
C LEU A 72 3.69 6.30 20.29
N ASP A 73 3.13 7.50 20.17
CA ASP A 73 1.91 7.88 20.91
C ASP A 73 0.84 8.54 20.02
N GLU A 74 1.11 8.80 18.73
CA GLU A 74 0.12 9.44 17.83
C GLU A 74 -0.08 8.69 16.49
N PRO A 75 -1.02 7.73 16.45
CA PRO A 75 -1.39 6.97 15.25
C PRO A 75 -1.77 7.83 14.04
N ASP A 76 -2.36 9.00 14.26
CA ASP A 76 -2.83 9.91 13.21
C ASP A 76 -1.68 10.52 12.39
N HIS A 77 -0.52 10.74 13.02
CA HIS A 77 0.67 11.27 12.35
C HIS A 77 1.26 10.24 11.39
N PHE A 78 1.20 8.97 11.77
CA PHE A 78 1.72 7.86 11.00
C PHE A 78 0.93 7.62 9.71
N LEU A 79 -0.40 7.75 9.81
CA LEU A 79 -1.30 7.69 8.66
C LEU A 79 -0.97 8.77 7.62
N ASN A 80 -0.78 10.02 8.03
CA ASN A 80 -0.47 11.12 7.09
C ASN A 80 0.88 10.92 6.36
N VAL A 81 1.87 10.30 7.02
CA VAL A 81 3.16 10.01 6.37
C VAL A 81 3.03 8.86 5.36
N LEU A 82 2.27 7.82 5.71
CA LEU A 82 1.92 6.76 4.75
C LEU A 82 1.18 7.34 3.54
N GLU A 83 0.21 8.24 3.76
CA GLU A 83 -0.55 8.92 2.71
C GLU A 83 0.36 9.63 1.68
N THR A 84 1.49 10.20 2.11
CA THR A 84 2.40 10.95 1.22
C THR A 84 3.39 10.05 0.49
N TYR A 85 3.83 8.97 1.15
CA TYR A 85 4.83 8.04 0.60
C TYR A 85 4.27 7.17 -0.53
N ILE A 86 3.00 6.78 -0.39
CA ILE A 86 2.25 5.92 -1.32
C ILE A 86 2.19 6.49 -2.75
N ASP A 87 2.02 7.80 -2.90
CA ASP A 87 1.79 8.40 -4.21
C ASP A 87 3.06 8.53 -5.06
N ALA A 88 4.24 8.23 -4.50
CA ALA A 88 5.54 8.41 -5.13
C ALA A 88 6.26 7.10 -5.52
N ILE A 89 5.70 5.92 -5.25
CA ILE A 89 6.38 4.63 -5.47
C ILE A 89 6.04 4.03 -6.85
N TYR A 90 7.08 3.79 -7.64
CA TYR A 90 7.05 3.16 -8.96
C TYR A 90 8.04 2.00 -9.05
N ASP A 91 7.76 1.01 -9.88
CA ASP A 91 8.70 -0.07 -10.20
C ASP A 91 9.70 0.32 -11.31
N GLU A 92 10.61 -0.61 -11.63
CA GLU A 92 11.61 -0.45 -12.70
C GLU A 92 11.01 -0.26 -14.10
N LYS A 93 9.72 -0.56 -14.26
CA LYS A 93 8.94 -0.37 -15.49
C LYS A 93 8.06 0.89 -15.44
N GLY A 94 8.16 1.70 -14.38
CA GLY A 94 7.39 2.92 -14.19
C GLY A 94 5.92 2.69 -13.82
N VAL A 95 5.56 1.48 -13.36
CA VAL A 95 4.20 1.11 -12.94
C VAL A 95 4.00 1.47 -11.47
N LYS A 96 2.87 2.13 -11.15
CA LYS A 96 2.57 2.53 -9.78
C LYS A 96 2.23 1.30 -8.95
N MET A 97 2.95 1.09 -7.86
CA MET A 97 2.76 -0.12 -7.03
C MET A 97 1.56 -0.06 -6.08
N TYR A 98 0.83 1.07 -5.98
CA TYR A 98 -0.18 1.30 -4.94
C TYR A 98 -1.55 1.86 -5.45
N PRO A 99 -2.67 1.17 -5.16
CA PRO A 99 -4.06 1.62 -5.37
C PRO A 99 -4.47 2.81 -4.51
N SER A 100 -5.07 3.83 -5.13
CA SER A 100 -5.69 4.98 -4.43
C SER A 100 -6.99 4.65 -3.66
N ALA A 101 -7.46 3.40 -3.69
CA ALA A 101 -8.79 3.01 -3.21
C ALA A 101 -8.94 3.00 -1.66
N ILE A 102 -7.94 2.55 -0.91
CA ILE A 102 -7.95 2.63 0.57
C ILE A 102 -7.84 4.09 1.04
N LEU A 103 -7.04 4.90 0.36
CA LEU A 103 -6.98 6.34 0.57
C LEU A 103 -8.37 6.99 0.41
N ASN A 104 -9.18 6.52 -0.53
CA ASN A 104 -10.54 7.01 -0.71
C ASN A 104 -11.50 6.54 0.40
N GLU A 105 -11.38 5.32 0.90
CA GLU A 105 -12.20 4.86 2.02
C GLU A 105 -11.80 5.51 3.35
N ILE A 106 -10.52 5.74 3.59
CA ILE A 106 -10.02 6.52 4.73
C ILE A 106 -10.49 7.99 4.62
N LYS A 107 -10.40 8.61 3.43
CA LYS A 107 -10.95 9.96 3.18
C LYS A 107 -12.46 10.02 3.42
N LYS A 108 -13.22 9.00 3.01
CA LYS A 108 -14.66 8.91 3.26
C LYS A 108 -14.95 8.81 4.75
N GLN A 109 -14.22 7.97 5.49
CA GLN A 109 -14.38 7.82 6.95
C GLN A 109 -14.04 9.11 7.71
N LYS A 110 -12.86 9.72 7.45
CA LYS A 110 -12.47 11.02 8.05
C LYS A 110 -13.46 12.14 7.75
N LYS A 111 -14.01 12.19 6.52
CA LYS A 111 -15.07 13.16 6.14
C LYS A 111 -16.37 12.90 6.89
N TYR A 112 -16.70 11.64 7.14
CA TYR A 112 -17.87 11.24 7.93
C TYR A 112 -17.74 11.61 9.40
N GLU A 113 -16.55 11.43 9.98
CA GLU A 113 -16.25 11.79 11.38
C GLU A 113 -16.25 13.31 11.60
N LYS A 114 -15.66 14.09 10.68
CA LYS A 114 -15.75 15.57 10.73
C LYS A 114 -17.19 16.09 10.65
N LYS A 115 -18.09 15.38 9.97
CA LYS A 115 -19.52 15.76 9.88
C LYS A 115 -20.33 15.41 11.14
N LYS A 116 -19.87 14.47 11.97
CA LYS A 116 -20.53 14.13 13.25
C LYS A 116 -20.22 15.12 14.37
N LEU A 117 -19.19 15.94 14.19
CA LEU A 117 -18.71 16.94 15.16
C LEU A 117 -19.26 18.36 14.88
N VAL A 118 -20.18 18.50 13.92
CA VAL A 118 -20.87 19.75 13.55
C VAL A 118 -22.36 19.62 13.81
#